data_AF-A0A7Y1VWU3-F1
#
_entry.id   AF-A0A7Y1VWU3-F1
#
_cell.length_a   1.000
_cell.length_b   1.000
_cell.length_c   1.000
_cell.angle_alpha   90.00
_cell.angle_beta   90.00
_cell.angle_gamma   90.00
#
_symmetry.space_group_name_H-M   'P 1'
#
loop_
_entity.id
_entity.type
_entity.pdbx_description
1 polymer ?
#
loop_
_entity_poly.entity_id
_entity_poly.type
_entity_poly.pdbx_seq_one_letter_code
_entity_poly.pdbx_strand_id
1 'polypeptide(L)'
;MKKNPFTNDPDKSAIWTMLVERDIIAFCHADWEMVSHDFIASGFMGIDGNKIADPDQWSIGFPDLVSYKNEWLRQAQMFKESADKTRLIEEFNALTDLSQIEINGDTALAHKKFDGYFTNHSGDQEYLNWQTLYQCRKVDQQWKICGFMGYLPFPLGDQRKSSTVKKLPSGAQQHKTAGPYSPVLEINSNKLVVISGQAALNMDGNVVGATIEEQTEVTLQNCLSQLEKANCTFDDVFKVNVYLKDLADWPRFNEIYQKHFIHPMPVRTAVQTPLLLTFLVEIEMWAAK
;
A
#
# COMPACT_ATOMS: atom_id res chain seq x y z
N MET A 1 16.50 -10.40 12.16
CA MET A 1 15.14 -10.97 12.26
C MET A 1 14.38 -10.39 13.44
N LYS A 2 13.15 -9.93 13.19
CA LYS A 2 12.11 -9.62 14.17
C LYS A 2 11.89 -10.86 15.05
N LYS A 3 12.03 -10.70 16.36
CA LYS A 3 11.87 -11.82 17.30
C LYS A 3 10.39 -12.14 17.49
N ASN A 4 10.08 -13.41 17.73
CA ASN A 4 8.74 -13.85 18.10
C ASN A 4 8.26 -13.06 19.33
N PRO A 5 7.17 -12.28 19.23
CA PRO A 5 6.71 -11.41 20.33
C PRO A 5 5.95 -12.18 21.43
N PHE A 6 5.56 -13.44 21.18
CA PHE A 6 4.71 -14.22 22.08
C PHE A 6 5.51 -15.08 23.06
N THR A 7 6.43 -14.47 23.83
CA THR A 7 7.30 -15.23 24.73
C THR A 7 6.57 -15.92 25.89
N ASN A 8 5.36 -15.46 26.23
CA ASN A 8 4.56 -15.96 27.35
C ASN A 8 3.26 -16.68 26.90
N ASP A 9 3.07 -16.90 25.60
CA ASP A 9 1.89 -17.56 25.04
C ASP A 9 2.36 -18.66 24.08
N PRO A 10 2.44 -19.92 24.52
CA PRO A 10 3.05 -21.00 23.75
C PRO A 10 2.26 -21.31 22.46
N ASP A 11 0.94 -21.11 22.46
CA ASP A 11 0.12 -21.37 21.28
C ASP A 11 0.28 -20.29 20.22
N LYS A 12 0.23 -19.01 20.60
CA LYS A 12 0.53 -17.92 19.66
C LYS A 12 1.98 -17.97 19.18
N SER A 13 2.90 -18.35 20.07
CA SER A 13 4.31 -18.55 19.72
C SER A 13 4.48 -19.63 18.66
N ALA A 14 3.81 -20.78 18.80
CA ALA A 14 3.85 -21.86 17.83
C ALA A 14 3.26 -21.45 16.48
N ILE A 15 2.12 -20.74 16.47
CA ILE A 15 1.50 -20.21 15.24
C ILE A 15 2.43 -19.19 14.57
N TRP A 16 3.09 -18.32 15.34
CA TRP A 16 4.04 -17.35 14.79
C TRP A 16 5.26 -18.03 14.17
N THR A 17 5.84 -19.03 14.83
CA THR A 17 6.98 -19.78 14.28
C THR A 17 6.57 -20.54 13.02
N MET A 18 5.35 -21.09 12.95
CA MET A 18 4.82 -21.73 11.75
C MET A 18 4.66 -20.73 10.59
N LEU A 19 3.88 -19.66 10.79
CA LEU A 19 3.46 -18.75 9.73
C LEU A 19 4.48 -17.67 9.39
N VAL A 20 5.49 -17.42 10.21
CA VAL A 20 6.51 -16.39 9.96
C VAL A 20 7.86 -17.04 9.75
N GLU A 21 8.40 -17.69 10.77
CA GLU A 21 9.77 -18.18 10.72
C GLU A 21 9.95 -19.33 9.71
N ARG A 22 9.23 -20.45 9.88
CA ARG A 22 9.34 -21.60 8.97
C ARG A 22 8.86 -21.28 7.56
N ASP A 23 7.69 -20.64 7.43
CA ASP A 23 7.12 -20.28 6.13
C ASP A 23 8.04 -19.36 5.31
N ILE A 24 8.58 -18.28 5.90
CA ILE A 24 9.49 -17.37 5.18
C ILE A 24 10.76 -18.10 4.76
N ILE A 25 11.37 -18.89 5.65
CA ILE A 25 12.58 -19.65 5.32
C ILE A 25 12.28 -20.63 4.17
N ALA A 26 11.21 -21.42 4.27
CA ALA A 26 10.81 -22.35 3.23
C ALA A 26 10.55 -21.65 1.89
N PHE A 27 9.82 -20.53 1.91
CA PHE A 27 9.49 -19.74 0.73
C PHE A 27 10.75 -19.20 0.04
N CYS A 28 11.68 -18.59 0.79
CA CYS A 28 12.94 -18.11 0.24
C CYS A 28 13.85 -19.25 -0.26
N HIS A 29 13.69 -20.46 0.25
CA HIS A 29 14.36 -21.65 -0.29
C HIS A 29 13.67 -22.25 -1.52
N ALA A 30 12.41 -21.88 -1.77
CA ALA A 30 11.49 -22.52 -2.69
C ALA A 30 11.39 -24.04 -2.44
N ASP A 31 11.31 -24.41 -1.16
CA ASP A 31 11.27 -25.81 -0.71
C ASP A 31 10.01 -26.06 0.13
N TRP A 32 8.99 -26.63 -0.52
CA TRP A 32 7.72 -26.95 0.12
C TRP A 32 7.84 -28.02 1.21
N GLU A 33 8.79 -28.95 1.10
CA GLU A 33 8.87 -30.07 2.05
C GLU A 33 9.29 -29.61 3.44
N MET A 34 9.90 -28.42 3.55
CA MET A 34 10.19 -27.77 4.84
C MET A 34 8.92 -27.42 5.63
N VAL A 35 7.77 -27.25 4.97
CA VAL A 35 6.51 -26.80 5.59
C VAL A 35 5.32 -27.72 5.28
N SER A 36 5.50 -28.78 4.47
CA SER A 36 4.40 -29.66 4.06
C SER A 36 3.62 -30.26 5.25
N HIS A 37 4.31 -30.49 6.38
CA HIS A 37 3.74 -31.00 7.62
C HIS A 37 2.90 -29.98 8.41
N ASP A 38 3.03 -28.69 8.13
CA ASP A 38 2.28 -27.60 8.77
C ASP A 38 0.85 -27.47 8.21
N PHE A 39 0.47 -28.24 7.19
CA PHE A 39 -0.84 -28.18 6.56
C PHE A 39 -1.74 -29.37 6.90
N ILE A 40 -3.04 -29.12 6.98
CA ILE A 40 -4.09 -30.15 6.98
C ILE A 40 -4.62 -30.24 5.55
N ALA A 41 -4.33 -31.32 4.84
CA ALA A 41 -4.77 -31.49 3.44
C ALA A 41 -6.28 -31.72 3.32
N SER A 42 -6.87 -32.48 4.26
CA SER A 42 -8.30 -32.81 4.21
C SER A 42 -9.15 -31.56 4.45
N GLY A 43 -9.98 -31.21 3.46
CA GLY A 43 -10.85 -30.04 3.52
C GLY A 43 -10.11 -28.70 3.40
N PHE A 44 -8.84 -28.70 2.99
CA PHE A 44 -8.10 -27.46 2.73
C PHE A 44 -8.77 -26.65 1.64
N MET A 45 -8.94 -25.35 1.86
CA MET A 45 -9.43 -24.42 0.86
C MET A 45 -8.85 -23.02 1.11
N GLY A 46 -8.47 -22.34 0.03
CA GLY A 46 -8.04 -20.95 0.04
C GLY A 46 -8.97 -20.07 -0.81
N ILE A 47 -9.40 -18.95 -0.22
CA ILE A 47 -10.08 -17.87 -0.94
C ILE A 47 -9.02 -16.89 -1.44
N ASP A 48 -9.08 -16.59 -2.73
CA ASP A 48 -8.25 -15.59 -3.37
C ASP A 48 -9.02 -14.27 -3.47
N GLY A 49 -8.53 -13.26 -2.76
CA GLY A 49 -9.05 -11.90 -2.85
C GLY A 49 -8.53 -11.11 -4.03
N ASN A 50 -7.48 -11.58 -4.72
CA ASN A 50 -6.88 -10.95 -5.90
C ASN A 50 -6.58 -9.45 -5.74
N LYS A 51 -6.20 -9.03 -4.52
CA LYS A 51 -5.97 -7.64 -4.10
C LYS A 51 -7.20 -6.72 -4.27
N ILE A 52 -8.39 -7.29 -4.39
CA ILE A 52 -9.66 -6.59 -4.51
C ILE A 52 -10.29 -6.47 -3.12
N ALA A 53 -10.73 -5.26 -2.76
CA ALA A 53 -11.33 -4.98 -1.46
C ALA A 53 -12.79 -5.45 -1.36
N ASP A 54 -13.44 -5.65 -2.51
CA ASP A 54 -14.84 -6.09 -2.62
C ASP A 54 -14.93 -7.63 -2.48
N PRO A 55 -15.52 -8.15 -1.38
CA PRO A 55 -15.61 -9.58 -1.14
C PRO A 55 -16.52 -10.31 -2.13
N ASP A 56 -17.44 -9.61 -2.82
CA ASP A 56 -18.32 -10.23 -3.82
C ASP A 56 -17.55 -10.69 -5.06
N GLN A 57 -16.31 -10.20 -5.25
CA GLN A 57 -15.42 -10.58 -6.35
C GLN A 57 -14.39 -11.64 -5.95
N TRP A 58 -14.37 -12.07 -4.71
CA TRP A 58 -13.45 -13.11 -4.26
C TRP A 58 -13.89 -14.47 -4.77
N SER A 59 -12.94 -15.37 -4.93
CA SER A 59 -13.21 -16.71 -5.46
C SER A 59 -12.48 -17.78 -4.68
N ILE A 60 -12.94 -19.03 -4.83
CA ILE A 60 -12.17 -20.20 -4.39
C ILE A 60 -11.04 -20.39 -5.41
N GLY A 61 -9.95 -19.64 -5.23
CA GLY A 61 -8.75 -19.72 -6.06
C GLY A 61 -7.90 -20.95 -5.78
N PHE A 62 -8.04 -21.52 -4.58
CA PHE A 62 -7.28 -22.68 -4.12
C PHE A 62 -8.24 -23.74 -3.57
N PRO A 63 -8.85 -24.56 -4.44
CA PRO A 63 -9.85 -25.54 -4.01
C PRO A 63 -9.28 -26.68 -3.16
N ASP A 64 -7.95 -26.88 -3.19
CA ASP A 64 -7.25 -27.88 -2.40
C ASP A 64 -5.79 -27.47 -2.12
N LEU A 65 -5.11 -28.24 -1.26
CA LEU A 65 -3.72 -27.99 -0.88
C LEU A 65 -2.75 -28.15 -2.06
N VAL A 66 -3.08 -28.99 -3.04
CA VAL A 66 -2.22 -29.22 -4.22
C VAL A 66 -2.17 -27.96 -5.09
N SER A 67 -3.32 -27.35 -5.33
CA SER A 67 -3.47 -26.08 -6.05
C SER A 67 -2.70 -24.97 -5.36
N TYR A 68 -2.81 -24.87 -4.04
CA TYR A 68 -2.03 -23.90 -3.26
C TYR A 68 -0.52 -24.17 -3.30
N LYS A 69 -0.09 -25.42 -3.11
CA LYS A 69 1.33 -25.82 -3.21
C LYS A 69 1.94 -25.40 -4.53
N ASN A 70 1.24 -25.64 -5.65
CA ASN A 70 1.72 -25.30 -6.98
C ASN A 70 1.94 -23.78 -7.13
N GLU A 71 0.98 -22.97 -6.69
CA GLU A 71 1.09 -21.52 -6.77
C GLU A 71 2.14 -20.95 -5.81
N TRP A 72 2.22 -21.49 -4.58
CA TRP A 72 3.24 -21.14 -3.61
C TRP A 72 4.65 -21.40 -4.17
N LEU A 73 4.87 -22.56 -4.81
CA LEU A 73 6.15 -22.90 -5.44
C LEU A 73 6.46 -22.00 -6.64
N ARG A 74 5.46 -21.67 -7.45
CA ARG A 74 5.60 -20.74 -8.58
C ARG A 74 6.07 -19.36 -8.09
N GLN A 75 5.43 -18.82 -7.07
CA GLN A 75 5.81 -17.52 -6.48
C GLN A 75 7.19 -17.59 -5.81
N ALA A 76 7.45 -18.63 -5.01
CA ALA A 76 8.72 -18.83 -4.34
C ALA A 76 9.90 -18.88 -5.32
N GLN A 77 9.72 -19.55 -6.47
CA GLN A 77 10.74 -19.60 -7.51
C GLN A 77 11.00 -18.22 -8.15
N MET A 78 9.96 -17.43 -8.40
CA MET A 78 10.11 -16.06 -8.92
C MET A 78 10.90 -15.17 -7.96
N PHE A 79 10.62 -15.24 -6.66
CA PHE A 79 11.34 -14.44 -5.66
C PHE A 79 12.77 -14.94 -5.44
N LYS A 80 12.99 -16.25 -5.48
CA LYS A 80 14.34 -16.82 -5.37
C LYS A 80 15.27 -16.35 -6.50
N GLU A 81 14.72 -16.04 -7.67
CA GLU A 81 15.45 -15.47 -8.80
C GLU A 81 15.59 -13.94 -8.72
N SER A 82 14.97 -13.27 -7.74
CA SER A 82 14.87 -11.82 -7.66
C SER A 82 15.76 -11.16 -6.61
N ALA A 83 16.32 -11.88 -5.62
CA ALA A 83 17.29 -11.32 -4.67
C ALA A 83 18.13 -12.40 -3.96
N ASP A 84 19.20 -11.98 -3.26
CA ASP A 84 19.98 -12.88 -2.40
C ASP A 84 19.09 -13.48 -1.32
N LYS A 85 19.18 -14.81 -1.15
CA LYS A 85 18.32 -15.57 -0.25
C LYS A 85 18.40 -15.10 1.20
N THR A 86 19.60 -14.85 1.71
CA THR A 86 19.79 -14.44 3.11
C THR A 86 19.16 -13.08 3.34
N ARG A 87 19.38 -12.16 2.38
CA ARG A 87 18.74 -10.85 2.39
C ARG A 87 17.22 -10.94 2.34
N LEU A 88 16.66 -11.77 1.45
CA LEU A 88 15.21 -11.96 1.33
C LEU A 88 14.57 -12.45 2.63
N ILE A 89 15.20 -13.40 3.31
CA ILE A 89 14.71 -13.89 4.61
C ILE A 89 14.67 -12.75 5.63
N GLU A 90 15.72 -11.94 5.70
CA GLU A 90 15.77 -10.80 6.62
C GLU A 90 14.75 -9.71 6.28
N GLU A 91 14.63 -9.34 5.01
CA GLU A 91 13.67 -8.35 4.52
C GLU A 91 12.24 -8.82 4.76
N PHE A 92 11.86 -10.02 4.31
CA PHE A 92 10.50 -10.53 4.48
C PHE A 92 10.12 -10.64 5.97
N ASN A 93 11.06 -11.07 6.80
CA ASN A 93 10.84 -11.15 8.23
C ASN A 93 10.66 -9.76 8.87
N ALA A 94 11.39 -8.73 8.41
CA ALA A 94 11.22 -7.36 8.88
C ALA A 94 9.87 -6.77 8.46
N LEU A 95 9.44 -7.05 7.22
CA LEU A 95 8.19 -6.58 6.62
C LEU A 95 6.94 -7.27 7.17
N THR A 96 7.09 -8.43 7.81
CA THR A 96 5.97 -9.21 8.31
C THR A 96 5.45 -8.68 9.65
N ASP A 97 4.12 -8.54 9.75
CA ASP A 97 3.40 -8.41 11.02
C ASP A 97 2.44 -9.60 11.21
N LEU A 98 2.51 -10.21 12.39
CA LEU A 98 1.60 -11.27 12.85
C LEU A 98 1.33 -11.07 14.35
N SER A 99 0.96 -9.84 14.72
CA SER A 99 0.63 -9.47 16.09
C SER A 99 -0.78 -9.88 16.51
N GLN A 100 -1.68 -10.09 15.55
CA GLN A 100 -3.09 -10.41 15.77
C GLN A 100 -3.34 -11.90 15.49
N ILE A 101 -3.46 -12.67 16.57
CA ILE A 101 -3.82 -14.09 16.55
C ILE A 101 -4.96 -14.27 17.56
N GLU A 102 -6.13 -14.67 17.07
CA GLU A 102 -7.25 -15.12 17.88
C GLU A 102 -7.19 -16.64 18.01
N ILE A 103 -7.36 -17.15 19.23
CA ILE A 103 -7.43 -18.58 19.52
C ILE A 103 -8.72 -18.84 20.29
N ASN A 104 -9.49 -19.84 19.85
CA ASN A 104 -10.66 -20.35 20.54
C ASN A 104 -10.65 -21.88 20.50
N GLY A 105 -10.33 -22.50 21.64
CA GLY A 105 -10.10 -23.95 21.72
C GLY A 105 -8.99 -24.39 20.76
N ASP A 106 -9.29 -25.39 19.93
CA ASP A 106 -8.38 -25.94 18.93
C ASP A 106 -8.44 -25.21 17.57
N THR A 107 -9.02 -24.01 17.53
CA THR A 107 -9.11 -23.20 16.31
C THR A 107 -8.45 -21.85 16.51
N ALA A 108 -7.83 -21.32 15.44
CA ALA A 108 -7.22 -20.00 15.47
C ALA A 108 -7.38 -19.26 14.14
N LEU A 109 -7.46 -17.94 14.24
CA LEU A 109 -7.43 -17.01 13.11
C LEU A 109 -6.20 -16.11 13.26
N ALA A 110 -5.29 -16.17 12.29
CA ALA A 110 -4.03 -15.45 12.34
C ALA A 110 -3.94 -14.43 11.19
N HIS A 111 -3.75 -13.15 11.54
CA HIS A 111 -3.75 -12.04 10.59
C HIS A 111 -2.32 -11.70 10.18
N LYS A 112 -1.81 -12.35 9.13
CA LYS A 112 -0.47 -12.11 8.60
C LYS A 112 -0.50 -10.96 7.60
N LYS A 113 0.32 -9.93 7.81
CA LYS A 113 0.44 -8.76 6.94
C LYS A 113 1.87 -8.62 6.46
N PHE A 114 2.05 -8.13 5.23
CA PHE A 114 3.32 -7.58 4.78
C PHE A 114 3.10 -6.14 4.36
N ASP A 115 3.98 -5.26 4.85
CA ASP A 115 3.95 -3.84 4.51
C ASP A 115 5.36 -3.25 4.48
N GLY A 116 5.82 -2.89 3.29
CA GLY A 116 7.07 -2.15 3.09
C GLY A 116 7.81 -2.54 1.82
N TYR A 117 8.98 -1.95 1.64
CA TYR A 117 9.79 -2.10 0.44
C TYR A 117 10.84 -3.20 0.62
N PHE A 118 11.07 -3.96 -0.44
CA PHE A 118 12.25 -4.82 -0.57
C PHE A 118 13.02 -4.46 -1.84
N THR A 119 14.30 -4.80 -1.85
CA THR A 119 15.16 -4.52 -3.00
C THR A 119 15.28 -5.79 -3.84
N ASN A 120 15.14 -5.72 -5.16
CA ASN A 120 15.43 -6.86 -6.04
C ASN A 120 16.93 -6.87 -6.47
N HIS A 121 17.34 -7.80 -7.35
CA HIS A 121 18.72 -7.95 -7.83
C HIS A 121 19.15 -6.79 -8.73
N SER A 122 18.19 -6.18 -9.44
CA SER A 122 18.41 -5.01 -10.29
C SER A 122 18.64 -3.74 -9.47
N GLY A 123 18.37 -3.78 -8.16
CA GLY A 123 18.44 -2.64 -7.25
C GLY A 123 17.15 -1.84 -7.18
N ASP A 124 16.09 -2.27 -7.87
CA ASP A 124 14.79 -1.60 -7.83
C ASP A 124 14.09 -1.89 -6.50
N GLN A 125 13.36 -0.89 -6.00
CA GLN A 125 12.51 -1.01 -4.83
C GLN A 125 11.12 -1.50 -5.25
N GLU A 126 10.70 -2.64 -4.69
CA GLU A 126 9.37 -3.19 -4.88
C GLU A 126 8.59 -3.10 -3.56
N TYR A 127 7.35 -2.62 -3.63
CA TYR A 127 6.50 -2.45 -2.46
C TYR A 127 5.58 -3.65 -2.28
N LEU A 128 5.72 -4.34 -1.14
CA LEU A 128 4.83 -5.42 -0.73
C LEU A 128 3.79 -4.84 0.22
N ASN A 129 2.53 -4.95 -0.15
CA ASN A 129 1.41 -4.47 0.64
C ASN A 129 0.19 -5.37 0.42
N TRP A 130 0.00 -6.30 1.34
CA TRP A 130 -1.10 -7.27 1.31
C TRP A 130 -1.24 -7.95 2.68
N GLN A 131 -2.35 -8.65 2.87
CA GLN A 131 -2.58 -9.45 4.06
C GLN A 131 -3.28 -10.77 3.74
N THR A 132 -3.14 -11.70 4.67
CA THR A 132 -3.78 -13.01 4.65
C THR A 132 -4.35 -13.33 6.03
N LEU A 133 -5.58 -13.84 6.04
CA LEU A 133 -6.24 -14.41 7.19
C LEU A 133 -6.06 -15.92 7.13
N TYR A 134 -5.16 -16.46 7.95
CA TYR A 134 -4.93 -17.90 8.04
C TYR A 134 -5.89 -18.53 9.04
N GLN A 135 -6.55 -19.58 8.59
CA GLN A 135 -7.34 -20.46 9.45
C GLN A 135 -6.42 -21.59 9.90
N CYS A 136 -6.30 -21.76 11.22
CA CYS A 136 -5.47 -22.79 11.81
C CYS A 136 -6.29 -23.68 12.73
N ARG A 137 -5.87 -24.95 12.83
CA ARG A 137 -6.43 -25.93 13.76
C ARG A 137 -5.32 -26.66 14.50
N LYS A 138 -5.55 -26.95 15.78
CA LYS A 138 -4.66 -27.79 16.58
C LYS A 138 -4.99 -29.26 16.35
N VAL A 139 -3.99 -30.05 15.97
CA VAL A 139 -4.09 -31.50 15.74
C VAL A 139 -2.89 -32.14 16.44
N ASP A 140 -3.13 -33.11 17.32
CA ASP A 140 -2.08 -33.78 18.09
C ASP A 140 -1.12 -32.80 18.79
N GLN A 141 -1.70 -31.77 19.42
CA GLN A 141 -1.00 -30.67 20.09
C GLN A 141 -0.16 -29.75 19.19
N GLN A 142 -0.26 -29.89 17.86
CA GLN A 142 0.44 -29.05 16.89
C GLN A 142 -0.55 -28.17 16.13
N TRP A 143 -0.25 -26.88 16.03
CA TRP A 143 -1.00 -25.97 15.17
C TRP A 143 -0.66 -26.23 13.70
N LYS A 144 -1.69 -26.27 12.87
CA LYS A 144 -1.58 -26.48 11.43
C LYS A 144 -2.50 -25.54 10.67
N ILE A 145 -2.13 -25.22 9.44
CA ILE A 145 -2.92 -24.43 8.50
C ILE A 145 -3.97 -25.33 7.85
N CYS A 146 -5.25 -24.95 7.97
CA CYS A 146 -6.36 -25.69 7.34
C CYS A 146 -7.04 -24.90 6.21
N GLY A 147 -6.69 -23.63 6.02
CA GLY A 147 -7.21 -22.80 4.95
C GLY A 147 -6.77 -21.35 5.11
N PHE A 148 -7.14 -20.50 4.16
CA PHE A 148 -6.86 -19.07 4.26
C PHE A 148 -7.80 -18.22 3.40
N MET A 149 -7.85 -16.93 3.70
CA MET A 149 -8.34 -15.89 2.80
C MET A 149 -7.18 -14.92 2.57
N GLY A 150 -6.64 -14.91 1.36
CA GLY A 150 -5.32 -14.35 1.09
C GLY A 150 -5.32 -13.42 -0.10
N TYR A 151 -4.14 -12.86 -0.37
CA TYR A 151 -3.98 -11.84 -1.41
C TYR A 151 -4.91 -10.64 -1.19
N LEU A 152 -5.27 -10.34 0.06
CA LEU A 152 -6.17 -9.24 0.39
C LEU A 152 -5.38 -7.92 0.39
N PRO A 153 -5.98 -6.79 -0.02
CA PRO A 153 -5.34 -5.48 0.14
C PRO A 153 -5.11 -5.16 1.63
N PHE A 154 -4.06 -4.39 1.94
CA PHE A 154 -3.76 -3.97 3.30
C PHE A 154 -3.53 -2.45 3.40
N PRO A 155 -4.40 -1.69 4.09
CA PRO A 155 -5.58 -2.13 4.84
C PRO A 155 -6.75 -2.62 3.96
N LEU A 156 -7.43 -3.67 4.41
CA LEU A 156 -8.68 -4.16 3.82
C LEU A 156 -9.84 -3.30 4.34
N GLY A 157 -10.78 -2.95 3.46
CA GLY A 157 -11.89 -2.06 3.81
C GLY A 157 -11.52 -0.57 3.81
N ASP A 158 -10.26 -0.24 3.52
CA ASP A 158 -9.90 1.13 3.19
C ASP A 158 -10.26 1.41 1.73
N GLN A 159 -11.54 1.69 1.51
CA GLN A 159 -12.07 2.23 0.25
C GLN A 159 -11.37 3.55 -0.18
N ARG A 160 -10.44 4.06 0.63
CA ARG A 160 -9.62 5.24 0.34
C ARG A 160 -8.40 4.96 -0.57
N LYS A 161 -8.00 3.70 -0.82
CA LYS A 161 -6.75 3.40 -1.57
C LYS A 161 -6.86 2.51 -2.81
N SER A 162 -8.04 2.03 -3.17
CA SER A 162 -8.28 1.49 -4.52
C SER A 162 -9.21 2.43 -5.28
N SER A 163 -8.74 3.65 -5.55
CA SER A 163 -9.32 4.34 -6.68
C SER A 163 -8.74 3.65 -7.92
N THR A 164 -9.49 2.68 -8.45
CA THR A 164 -9.39 2.21 -9.86
C THR A 164 -9.57 3.37 -10.86
N VAL A 165 -9.77 4.57 -10.34
CA VAL A 165 -9.99 5.82 -11.02
C VAL A 165 -8.73 6.34 -11.69
N LYS A 166 -7.53 6.22 -11.09
CA LYS A 166 -6.29 6.76 -11.70
C LYS A 166 -5.20 5.71 -11.82
N LYS A 167 -4.70 5.51 -13.04
CA LYS A 167 -3.68 4.52 -13.37
C LYS A 167 -2.53 5.15 -14.15
N LEU A 168 -1.29 4.82 -13.79
CA LEU A 168 -0.12 5.14 -14.60
C LEU A 168 0.03 4.07 -15.70
N PRO A 169 0.00 4.42 -17.00
CA PRO A 169 0.22 3.46 -18.08
C PRO A 169 1.60 2.80 -18.03
N SER A 170 1.69 1.54 -18.45
CA SER A 170 2.96 0.82 -18.52
C SER A 170 3.95 1.50 -19.45
N GLY A 171 5.20 1.64 -19.01
CA GLY A 171 6.27 2.31 -19.77
C GLY A 171 6.24 3.84 -19.72
N ALA A 172 5.30 4.44 -18.97
CA ALA A 172 5.28 5.87 -18.72
C ALA A 172 6.50 6.29 -17.88
N GLN A 173 7.29 7.22 -18.39
CA GLN A 173 8.50 7.75 -17.74
C GLN A 173 8.66 9.24 -18.03
N GLN A 174 9.51 9.92 -17.27
CA GLN A 174 9.79 11.35 -17.43
C GLN A 174 11.30 11.62 -17.30
N HIS A 175 11.74 12.80 -17.77
CA HIS A 175 13.12 13.24 -17.61
C HIS A 175 13.58 13.31 -16.14
N LYS A 176 14.88 13.13 -15.90
CA LYS A 176 15.48 13.12 -14.55
C LYS A 176 15.30 14.41 -13.72
N THR A 177 14.98 15.54 -14.36
CA THR A 177 14.77 16.84 -13.70
C THR A 177 13.30 17.11 -13.37
N ALA A 178 12.43 16.09 -13.43
CA ALA A 178 11.01 16.27 -13.17
C ALA A 178 10.76 16.48 -11.69
N GLY A 179 9.82 17.38 -11.37
CA GLY A 179 9.29 17.48 -10.02
C GLY A 179 8.38 16.29 -9.67
N PRO A 180 7.83 16.27 -8.44
CA PRO A 180 6.92 15.22 -7.97
C PRO A 180 5.56 15.27 -8.68
N TYR A 181 5.45 14.60 -9.83
CA TYR A 181 4.21 14.40 -10.59
C TYR A 181 4.33 13.21 -11.55
N SER A 182 3.20 12.60 -11.92
CA SER A 182 3.19 11.54 -12.95
C SER A 182 3.16 12.16 -14.36
N PRO A 183 3.88 11.58 -15.35
CA PRO A 183 3.92 12.13 -16.72
C PRO A 183 2.61 11.98 -17.48
N VAL A 184 1.81 10.96 -17.15
CA VAL A 184 0.52 10.65 -17.76
C VAL A 184 -0.31 9.83 -16.77
N LEU A 185 -1.64 9.96 -16.81
CA LEU A 185 -2.57 9.11 -16.08
C LEU A 185 -3.75 8.75 -16.98
N GLU A 186 -4.18 7.50 -16.92
CA GLU A 186 -5.48 7.02 -17.39
C GLU A 186 -6.51 7.24 -16.28
N ILE A 187 -7.61 7.93 -16.59
CA ILE A 187 -8.69 8.22 -15.63
C ILE A 187 -9.98 7.51 -16.03
N ASN A 188 -10.50 6.66 -15.15
CA ASN A 188 -11.80 5.99 -15.32
C ASN A 188 -12.75 6.41 -14.18
N SER A 189 -13.72 7.26 -14.49
CA SER A 189 -14.53 7.91 -13.45
C SER A 189 -15.95 8.15 -13.91
N ASN A 190 -16.88 8.03 -12.95
CA ASN A 190 -18.28 8.39 -13.14
C ASN A 190 -18.59 9.78 -12.59
N LYS A 191 -17.67 10.40 -11.83
CA LYS A 191 -17.82 11.71 -11.23
C LYS A 191 -16.52 12.51 -11.27
N LEU A 192 -16.55 13.66 -11.95
CA LEU A 192 -15.48 14.64 -11.88
C LEU A 192 -15.78 15.69 -10.81
N VAL A 193 -14.74 16.07 -10.07
CA VAL A 193 -14.76 17.15 -9.08
C VAL A 193 -13.67 18.14 -9.47
N VAL A 194 -14.03 19.40 -9.58
CA VAL A 194 -13.09 20.49 -9.87
C VAL A 194 -13.21 21.53 -8.76
N ILE A 195 -12.08 21.96 -8.22
CA ILE A 195 -12.03 23.03 -7.22
C ILE A 195 -11.35 24.25 -7.82
N SER A 196 -11.86 25.43 -7.51
CA SER A 196 -11.21 26.69 -7.87
C SER A 196 -9.84 26.82 -7.21
N GLY A 197 -9.01 27.73 -7.74
CA GLY A 197 -7.76 28.13 -7.11
C GLY A 197 -7.93 28.42 -5.62
N GLN A 198 -7.24 27.66 -4.79
CA GLN A 198 -7.11 27.90 -3.37
C GLN A 198 -5.77 28.60 -3.11
N ALA A 199 -5.76 29.45 -2.11
CA ALA A 199 -4.57 30.13 -1.61
C ALA A 199 -4.54 30.05 -0.08
N ALA A 200 -3.50 30.60 0.53
CA ALA A 200 -3.27 30.57 1.97
C ALA A 200 -4.16 31.57 2.72
N LEU A 201 -5.48 31.44 2.61
CA LEU A 201 -6.47 32.26 3.31
C LEU A 201 -7.12 31.48 4.46
N ASN A 202 -7.43 32.17 5.56
CA ASN A 202 -8.37 31.67 6.56
C ASN A 202 -9.83 32.05 6.20
N MET A 203 -10.78 31.58 7.00
CA MET A 203 -12.22 31.83 6.77
C MET A 203 -12.62 33.31 6.87
N ASP A 204 -11.81 34.15 7.54
CA ASP A 204 -12.02 35.60 7.63
C ASP A 204 -11.44 36.36 6.42
N GLY A 205 -10.76 35.65 5.50
CA GLY A 205 -10.11 36.24 4.33
C GLY A 205 -8.72 36.81 4.59
N ASN A 206 -8.10 36.49 5.73
CA ASN A 206 -6.72 36.89 6.03
C ASN A 206 -5.71 35.91 5.45
N VAL A 207 -4.59 36.43 4.94
CA VAL A 207 -3.46 35.61 4.48
C VAL A 207 -2.76 34.97 5.68
N VAL A 208 -2.55 33.66 5.65
CA VAL A 208 -1.89 32.88 6.70
C VAL A 208 -0.53 32.40 6.19
N GLY A 209 0.52 32.65 6.97
CA GLY A 209 1.89 32.26 6.63
C GLY A 209 2.66 33.35 5.87
N ALA A 210 3.93 33.48 6.22
CA ALA A 210 4.88 34.42 5.63
C ALA A 210 5.85 33.76 4.65
N THR A 211 6.04 32.44 4.74
CA THR A 211 6.95 31.69 3.86
C THR A 211 6.19 30.83 2.85
N ILE A 212 6.89 30.38 1.79
CA ILE A 212 6.31 29.48 0.80
C ILE A 212 5.84 28.17 1.45
N GLU A 213 6.57 27.63 2.42
CA GLU A 213 6.21 26.37 3.09
C GLU A 213 4.90 26.51 3.87
N GLU A 214 4.78 27.57 4.67
CA GLU A 214 3.58 27.86 5.45
C GLU A 214 2.37 28.09 4.53
N GLN A 215 2.53 28.90 3.49
CA GLN A 215 1.45 29.16 2.55
C GLN A 215 1.09 27.91 1.72
N THR A 216 2.05 27.06 1.38
CA THR A 216 1.79 25.79 0.69
C THR A 216 0.96 24.86 1.55
N GLU A 217 1.32 24.72 2.83
CA GLU A 217 0.60 23.86 3.77
C GLU A 217 -0.86 24.32 3.94
N VAL A 218 -1.09 25.61 4.19
CA VAL A 218 -2.45 26.17 4.31
C VAL A 218 -3.22 26.04 3.00
N THR A 219 -2.58 26.29 1.85
CA THR A 219 -3.23 26.17 0.54
C THR A 219 -3.67 24.74 0.26
N LEU A 220 -2.84 23.74 0.58
CA LEU A 220 -3.20 22.33 0.44
C LEU A 220 -4.32 21.92 1.41
N GLN A 221 -4.30 22.41 2.65
CA GLN A 221 -5.40 22.19 3.61
C GLN A 221 -6.73 22.76 3.10
N ASN A 222 -6.69 23.96 2.51
CA ASN A 222 -7.86 24.56 1.89
C ASN A 222 -8.36 23.74 0.68
N CYS A 223 -7.44 23.22 -0.15
CA CYS A 223 -7.79 22.30 -1.24
C CYS A 223 -8.50 21.05 -0.71
N LEU A 224 -7.92 20.40 0.31
CA LEU A 224 -8.48 19.20 0.92
C LEU A 224 -9.88 19.47 1.48
N SER A 225 -10.08 20.59 2.18
CA SER A 225 -11.38 20.96 2.73
C SER A 225 -12.48 21.08 1.66
N GLN A 226 -12.15 21.58 0.46
CA GLN A 226 -13.12 21.63 -0.64
C GLN A 226 -13.36 20.25 -1.26
N LEU A 227 -12.30 19.43 -1.42
CA LEU A 227 -12.42 18.06 -1.92
C LEU A 227 -13.30 17.21 -1.00
N GLU A 228 -13.13 17.32 0.32
CA GLU A 228 -13.90 16.57 1.31
C GLU A 228 -15.42 16.85 1.22
N LYS A 229 -15.83 18.09 0.90
CA LYS A 229 -17.24 18.43 0.65
C LYS A 229 -17.84 17.70 -0.54
N ALA A 230 -17.01 17.27 -1.49
CA ALA A 230 -17.41 16.44 -2.62
C ALA A 230 -17.18 14.94 -2.38
N ASN A 231 -16.83 14.55 -1.14
CA ASN A 231 -16.38 13.23 -0.73
C ASN A 231 -15.10 12.79 -1.45
N CYS A 232 -14.17 13.69 -1.75
CA CYS A 232 -12.87 13.37 -2.34
C CYS A 232 -11.73 13.56 -1.34
N THR A 233 -10.62 12.85 -1.56
CA THR A 233 -9.34 13.05 -0.86
C THR A 233 -8.24 13.40 -1.89
N PHE A 234 -7.00 13.63 -1.44
CA PHE A 234 -5.86 13.79 -2.36
C PHE A 234 -5.59 12.55 -3.23
N ASP A 235 -6.02 11.38 -2.79
CA ASP A 235 -5.90 10.13 -3.58
C ASP A 235 -6.85 10.13 -4.78
N ASP A 236 -7.89 10.95 -4.79
CA ASP A 236 -8.80 11.13 -5.92
C ASP A 236 -8.29 12.20 -6.92
N VAL A 237 -7.33 13.03 -6.52
CA VAL A 237 -6.77 14.09 -7.38
C VAL A 237 -5.93 13.48 -8.48
N PHE A 238 -6.23 13.85 -9.72
CA PHE A 238 -5.48 13.40 -10.89
C PHE A 238 -4.79 14.53 -11.65
N LYS A 239 -5.25 15.79 -11.52
CA LYS A 239 -4.59 16.96 -12.12
C LYS A 239 -4.44 18.07 -11.10
N VAL A 240 -3.26 18.67 -11.09
CA VAL A 240 -2.96 19.88 -10.32
C VAL A 240 -2.38 20.95 -11.25
N ASN A 241 -2.84 22.19 -11.09
CA ASN A 241 -2.14 23.37 -11.62
C ASN A 241 -1.63 24.18 -10.44
N VAL A 242 -0.34 24.50 -10.47
CA VAL A 242 0.35 25.27 -9.44
C VAL A 242 0.81 26.59 -10.03
N TYR A 243 0.44 27.68 -9.36
CA TYR A 243 0.83 29.02 -9.73
C TYR A 243 1.74 29.55 -8.62
N LEU A 244 3.02 29.72 -8.91
CA LEU A 244 4.00 30.28 -7.97
C LEU A 244 4.24 31.74 -8.28
N LYS A 245 4.44 32.56 -7.24
CA LYS A 245 4.87 33.95 -7.41
C LYS A 245 6.30 34.06 -7.91
N ASP A 246 7.18 33.18 -7.42
CA ASP A 246 8.59 33.10 -7.78
C ASP A 246 9.00 31.62 -7.93
N LEU A 247 9.57 31.24 -9.08
CA LEU A 247 10.06 29.88 -9.31
C LEU A 247 11.33 29.56 -8.51
N ALA A 248 12.01 30.54 -7.92
CA ALA A 248 13.08 30.29 -6.96
C ALA A 248 12.60 29.46 -5.76
N ASP A 249 11.31 29.55 -5.41
CA ASP A 249 10.70 28.79 -4.33
C ASP A 249 10.30 27.35 -4.73
N TRP A 250 10.47 26.97 -6.00
CA TRP A 250 10.08 25.65 -6.53
C TRP A 250 10.60 24.46 -5.72
N PRO A 251 11.88 24.39 -5.29
CA PRO A 251 12.37 23.28 -4.49
C PRO A 251 11.65 23.17 -3.14
N ARG A 252 11.49 24.31 -2.44
CA ARG A 252 10.87 24.41 -1.11
C ARG A 252 9.38 24.07 -1.15
N PHE A 253 8.68 24.53 -2.19
CA PHE A 253 7.30 24.12 -2.48
C PHE A 253 7.19 22.60 -2.63
N ASN A 254 8.08 21.98 -3.42
CA ASN A 254 8.02 20.54 -3.68
C ASN A 254 8.26 19.69 -2.42
N GLU A 255 9.10 20.14 -1.50
CA GLU A 255 9.33 19.46 -0.22
C GLU A 255 8.06 19.31 0.61
N ILE A 256 7.17 20.32 0.58
CA ILE A 256 5.86 20.24 1.24
C ILE A 256 4.88 19.43 0.39
N TYR A 257 4.77 19.74 -0.90
CA TYR A 257 3.83 19.09 -1.81
C TYR A 257 3.92 17.56 -1.81
N GLN A 258 5.14 17.01 -1.85
CA GLN A 258 5.35 15.56 -1.92
C GLN A 258 4.94 14.81 -0.63
N LYS A 259 4.71 15.51 0.48
CA LYS A 259 4.20 14.91 1.72
C LYS A 259 2.71 14.57 1.63
N HIS A 260 1.98 15.24 0.72
CA HIS A 260 0.52 15.14 0.60
C HIS A 260 0.06 14.21 -0.54
N PHE A 261 0.93 13.88 -1.48
CA PHE A 261 0.60 13.03 -2.63
C PHE A 261 1.47 11.78 -2.68
N ILE A 262 0.83 10.61 -2.78
CA ILE A 262 1.49 9.32 -2.98
C ILE A 262 1.43 8.88 -4.45
N HIS A 263 2.28 7.94 -4.86
CA HIS A 263 2.31 7.45 -6.24
C HIS A 263 1.11 6.52 -6.54
N PRO A 264 0.47 6.60 -7.74
CA PRO A 264 0.73 7.58 -8.80
C PRO A 264 0.27 8.99 -8.40
N MET A 265 1.20 9.95 -8.47
CA MET A 265 0.93 11.34 -8.14
C MET A 265 0.08 11.98 -9.25
N PRO A 266 -0.65 13.08 -8.99
CA PRO A 266 -1.36 13.79 -10.04
C PRO A 266 -0.44 14.20 -11.20
N VAL A 267 -0.97 14.26 -12.42
CA VAL A 267 -0.30 15.04 -13.47
C VAL A 267 -0.28 16.50 -13.04
N ARG A 268 0.82 17.21 -13.28
CA ARG A 268 1.01 18.55 -12.73
C ARG A 268 1.58 19.51 -13.74
N THR A 269 1.11 20.74 -13.69
CA THR A 269 1.71 21.88 -14.39
C THR A 269 2.02 22.93 -13.36
N ALA A 270 3.19 23.57 -13.48
CA ALA A 270 3.56 24.67 -12.61
C ALA A 270 4.17 25.81 -13.42
N VAL A 271 3.79 27.03 -13.08
CA VAL A 271 4.24 28.24 -13.76
C VAL A 271 4.47 29.36 -12.76
N GLN A 272 5.30 30.34 -13.14
CA GLN A 272 5.38 31.60 -12.45
C GLN A 272 4.29 32.55 -12.95
N THR A 273 3.62 33.28 -12.05
CA THR A 273 2.65 34.32 -12.42
C THR A 273 2.48 35.34 -11.28
N PRO A 274 2.08 36.60 -11.57
CA PRO A 274 1.51 37.46 -10.55
C PRO A 274 0.31 36.78 -9.88
N LEU A 275 0.23 36.89 -8.56
CA LEU A 275 -0.87 36.39 -7.73
C LEU A 275 -1.53 37.55 -6.99
N LEU A 276 -2.77 37.35 -6.55
CA LEU A 276 -3.48 38.31 -5.71
C LEU A 276 -2.83 38.42 -4.33
N LEU A 277 -3.05 39.55 -3.66
CA LEU A 277 -2.57 39.81 -2.30
C LEU A 277 -1.06 39.50 -2.14
N THR A 278 -0.67 38.98 -0.99
CA THR A 278 0.69 38.52 -0.68
C THR A 278 0.81 37.00 -0.85
N PHE A 279 0.03 36.40 -1.74
CA PHE A 279 0.15 34.96 -2.02
C PHE A 279 1.49 34.65 -2.69
N LEU A 280 2.10 33.56 -2.23
CA LEU A 280 3.31 32.98 -2.81
C LEU A 280 2.96 31.77 -3.69
N VAL A 281 1.80 31.15 -3.44
CA VAL A 281 1.29 30.00 -4.19
C VAL A 281 -0.24 30.05 -4.28
N GLU A 282 -0.77 29.63 -5.42
CA GLU A 282 -2.18 29.31 -5.63
C GLU A 282 -2.28 27.95 -6.33
N ILE A 283 -3.23 27.11 -5.93
CA ILE A 283 -3.37 25.74 -6.43
C ILE A 283 -4.82 25.45 -6.80
N GLU A 284 -5.06 24.96 -8.00
CA GLU A 284 -6.33 24.32 -8.37
C GLU A 284 -6.14 22.83 -8.61
N MET A 285 -7.21 22.06 -8.42
CA MET A 285 -7.18 20.60 -8.53
C MET A 285 -8.40 20.05 -9.25
N TRP A 286 -8.17 18.97 -9.98
CA TRP A 286 -9.21 18.11 -10.53
C TRP A 286 -9.08 16.73 -9.90
N ALA A 287 -10.19 16.23 -9.39
CA ALA A 287 -10.33 14.93 -8.78
C ALA A 287 -11.41 14.12 -9.48
N ALA A 288 -11.33 12.80 -9.35
CA ALA A 288 -12.20 11.87 -10.02
C ALA A 288 -12.62 10.77 -9.04
N LYS A 289 -13.88 10.33 -9.14
CA LYS A 289 -14.46 9.27 -8.32
C LYS A 289 -15.30 8.27 -9.12
#